data_AF-A0A940BF68-F1
#
_entry.id   AF-A0A940BF68-F1
#
_cell.length_a   1.000
_cell.length_b   1.000
_cell.length_c   1.000
_cell.angle_alpha   90.00
_cell.angle_beta   90.00
_cell.angle_gamma   90.00
#
_symmetry.space_group_name_H-M   'P 1'
#
loop_
_entity.id
_entity.type
_entity.pdbx_description
1 polymer ?
#
loop_
_entity_poly.entity_id
_entity_poly.type
_entity_poly.pdbx_seq_one_letter_code
_entity_poly.pdbx_strand_id
1 'polypeptide(L)'
;GNVVNLHGMAQTYSPWFNSQGGTNFQWGDYDVAGCLRVNQKKLQKIYDNGWCMDFVRLHMDPHWTMTNAPAGTQEGEAHIYYDEEKFKKYLDEVFVPMAEFMQEHGMRVLMRPPGVCPEVIALHDSYYDYMLNVWTIVANHPNLKNNPMVMFELANEPVKFKASDGTVGASGGSIDKELSQFFQDIVDAIRNEGCNNILWIPGTSWQQDYHSYQKYPIQGENIGYAVHCYPGWYGSDCYQQTGEIAPDMWRGSAGGYKGFKKDWDNSITNVVADKNPIIVTEMDWCSKKFKGRTWGSSVTGTAGGKGFGANFRKIMDETGNVSWLTFVWDYDLAAFNPKRAINENNFLYDPESGVLPVYWWYKEYWDAMP
;
A
#
# COMPACT_ATOMS: atom_id res chain seq x y z
N GLY A 1 12.84 6.02 -16.28
CA GLY A 1 12.89 7.17 -15.35
C GLY A 1 14.06 7.01 -14.41
N ASN A 2 14.13 7.81 -13.34
CA ASN A 2 15.07 7.59 -12.25
C ASN A 2 14.71 6.30 -11.49
N VAL A 3 15.71 5.63 -10.91
CA VAL A 3 15.49 4.50 -10.01
C VAL A 3 14.96 5.03 -8.69
N VAL A 4 13.84 4.47 -8.22
CA VAL A 4 13.24 4.78 -6.92
C VAL A 4 13.11 3.46 -6.15
N ASN A 5 14.06 3.21 -5.25
CA ASN A 5 14.11 2.02 -4.41
C ASN A 5 14.02 2.43 -2.94
N LEU A 6 12.79 2.45 -2.43
CA LEU A 6 12.46 2.80 -1.06
C LEU A 6 11.92 1.56 -0.33
N HIS A 7 12.27 1.43 0.93
CA HIS A 7 11.83 0.34 1.80
C HIS A 7 11.05 0.86 3.00
N GLY A 8 9.94 0.24 3.38
CA GLY A 8 9.03 0.93 4.31
C GLY A 8 8.06 0.08 5.11
N MET A 9 7.11 0.77 5.73
CA MET A 9 6.01 0.21 6.50
C MET A 9 4.71 0.94 6.21
N ALA A 10 3.58 0.40 6.65
CA ALA A 10 2.29 1.09 6.65
C ALA A 10 1.87 1.50 8.06
N GLN A 11 1.25 2.67 8.20
CA GLN A 11 0.66 3.13 9.46
C GLN A 11 -0.77 3.65 9.24
N THR A 12 -1.68 3.22 10.11
CA THR A 12 -3.10 3.58 10.11
C THR A 12 -3.47 4.32 11.39
N TYR A 13 -4.29 5.36 11.27
CA TYR A 13 -4.65 6.27 12.36
C TYR A 13 -6.08 6.04 12.78
N SER A 14 -6.38 4.90 13.40
CA SER A 14 -7.72 4.64 13.93
C SER A 14 -7.66 4.08 15.35
N PRO A 15 -8.65 4.37 16.20
CA PRO A 15 -8.69 3.83 17.56
C PRO A 15 -8.60 2.31 17.57
N TRP A 16 -9.27 1.64 16.62
CA TRP A 16 -9.33 0.19 16.50
C TRP A 16 -7.99 -0.43 16.08
N PHE A 17 -7.33 0.13 15.08
CA PHE A 17 -5.99 -0.32 14.70
C PHE A 17 -4.98 -0.06 15.84
N ASN A 18 -5.10 1.09 16.50
CA ASN A 18 -4.25 1.44 17.63
C ASN A 18 -4.54 0.59 18.89
N SER A 19 -5.67 -0.10 18.97
CA SER A 19 -5.99 -1.07 20.02
C SER A 19 -5.70 -2.53 19.60
N GLN A 20 -5.00 -2.76 18.49
CA GLN A 20 -4.70 -4.10 17.95
C GLN A 20 -5.97 -4.92 17.66
N GLY A 21 -7.03 -4.24 17.22
CA GLY A 21 -8.34 -4.83 17.00
C GLY A 21 -9.13 -5.16 18.27
N GLY A 22 -8.61 -4.81 19.45
CA GLY A 22 -9.26 -4.99 20.73
C GLY A 22 -10.13 -3.81 21.16
N THR A 23 -10.76 -3.91 22.33
CA THR A 23 -11.62 -2.87 22.92
C THR A 23 -10.88 -1.95 23.90
N ASN A 24 -9.59 -2.22 24.16
CA ASN A 24 -8.74 -1.39 25.02
C ASN A 24 -8.17 -0.22 24.21
N PHE A 25 -9.03 0.76 23.91
CA PHE A 25 -8.68 1.93 23.15
C PHE A 25 -7.65 2.80 23.89
N GLN A 26 -6.54 3.14 23.21
CA GLN A 26 -5.50 4.03 23.76
C GLN A 26 -5.89 5.52 23.66
N TRP A 27 -6.90 5.80 22.84
CA TRP A 27 -7.57 7.08 22.59
C TRP A 27 -8.88 6.75 21.87
N GLY A 28 -9.87 7.63 21.93
CA GLY A 28 -11.20 7.41 21.33
C GLY A 28 -11.76 8.70 20.74
N ASP A 29 -12.97 8.60 20.18
CA ASP A 29 -13.63 9.71 19.49
C ASP A 29 -12.67 10.39 18.49
N TYR A 30 -12.66 11.72 18.45
CA TYR A 30 -11.76 12.52 17.63
C TYR A 30 -10.59 13.10 18.46
N ASP A 31 -10.03 12.33 19.41
CA ASP A 31 -8.86 12.75 20.22
C ASP A 31 -7.56 12.77 19.38
N VAL A 32 -7.33 13.92 18.74
CA VAL A 32 -6.12 14.20 17.95
C VAL A 32 -4.84 14.02 18.77
N ALA A 33 -4.78 14.59 19.98
CA ALA A 33 -3.58 14.52 20.80
C ALA A 33 -3.25 13.09 21.24
N GLY A 34 -4.28 12.28 21.52
CA GLY A 34 -4.17 10.84 21.75
C GLY A 34 -3.63 10.09 20.55
N CYS A 35 -4.22 10.33 19.38
CA CYS A 35 -3.79 9.72 18.11
C CYS A 35 -2.31 10.01 17.81
N LEU A 36 -1.91 11.28 17.83
CA LEU A 36 -0.53 11.70 17.54
C LEU A 36 0.45 11.06 18.53
N ARG A 37 0.18 11.18 19.83
CA ARG A 37 1.05 10.62 20.88
C ARG A 37 1.26 9.12 20.73
N VAL A 38 0.21 8.36 20.42
CA VAL A 38 0.30 6.90 20.28
C VAL A 38 1.09 6.51 19.03
N ASN A 39 0.81 7.14 17.88
CA ASN A 39 1.46 6.78 16.62
C ASN A 39 2.92 7.25 16.55
N GLN A 40 3.22 8.46 17.02
CA GLN A 40 4.60 8.96 17.14
C GLN A 40 5.43 8.08 18.06
N LYS A 41 4.87 7.64 19.20
CA LYS A 41 5.56 6.72 20.12
C LYS A 41 5.82 5.35 19.49
N LYS A 42 4.92 4.84 18.63
CA LYS A 42 5.15 3.59 17.87
C LYS A 42 6.30 3.78 16.88
N LEU A 43 6.28 4.86 16.08
CA LEU A 43 7.36 5.16 15.15
C LEU A 43 8.71 5.33 15.86
N GLN A 44 8.76 6.07 16.96
CA GLN A 44 9.99 6.22 17.74
C GLN A 44 10.56 4.87 18.18
N LYS A 45 9.73 3.97 18.68
CA LYS A 45 10.18 2.62 19.04
C LYS A 45 10.69 1.83 17.85
N ILE A 46 10.06 1.95 16.67
CA ILE A 46 10.51 1.31 15.44
C ILE A 46 11.92 1.80 15.10
N TYR A 47 12.17 3.12 15.18
CA TYR A 47 13.51 3.67 14.99
C TYR A 47 14.51 3.18 16.05
N ASP A 48 14.13 3.21 17.33
CA ASP A 48 14.98 2.78 18.45
C ASP A 48 15.35 1.29 18.36
N ASN A 49 14.47 0.49 17.75
CA ASN A 49 14.69 -0.94 17.48
C ASN A 49 15.61 -1.18 16.27
N GLY A 50 16.05 -0.13 15.57
CA GLY A 50 17.04 -0.20 14.49
C GLY A 50 16.47 -0.56 13.12
N TRP A 51 15.17 -0.38 12.89
CA TRP A 51 14.59 -0.58 11.56
C TRP A 51 15.12 0.46 10.57
N CYS A 52 15.76 0.01 9.49
CA CYS A 52 16.27 0.85 8.41
C CYS A 52 15.21 1.02 7.32
N MET A 53 14.36 2.03 7.42
CA MET A 53 13.30 2.30 6.44
C MET A 53 13.48 3.68 5.82
N ASP A 54 12.95 3.87 4.62
CA ASP A 54 13.02 5.08 3.81
C ASP A 54 11.66 5.78 3.65
N PHE A 55 10.55 5.05 3.85
CA PHE A 55 9.21 5.62 3.73
C PHE A 55 8.15 4.97 4.63
N VAL A 56 7.08 5.71 4.89
CA VAL A 56 5.85 5.22 5.51
C VAL A 56 4.67 5.43 4.58
N ARG A 57 3.90 4.38 4.34
CA ARG A 57 2.56 4.44 3.73
C ARG A 57 1.55 4.88 4.79
N LEU A 58 1.08 6.12 4.68
CA LEU A 58 0.18 6.79 5.59
C LEU A 58 -1.25 6.58 5.11
N HIS A 59 -2.02 5.75 5.83
CA HIS A 59 -3.45 5.58 5.59
C HIS A 59 -4.25 6.71 6.25
N MET A 60 -4.88 7.56 5.44
CA MET A 60 -5.77 8.60 5.93
C MET A 60 -7.12 8.04 6.40
N ASP A 61 -7.13 7.27 7.49
CA ASP A 61 -8.25 6.44 7.94
C ASP A 61 -9.63 7.14 7.93
N PRO A 62 -10.70 6.50 7.40
CA PRO A 62 -12.02 7.10 7.26
C PRO A 62 -12.71 7.44 8.59
N HIS A 63 -12.23 6.92 9.73
CA HIS A 63 -12.65 7.35 11.06
C HIS A 63 -12.67 8.88 11.19
N TRP A 64 -11.70 9.56 10.59
CA TRP A 64 -11.57 11.01 10.64
C TRP A 64 -12.50 11.74 9.68
N THR A 65 -12.91 11.11 8.58
CA THR A 65 -13.50 11.80 7.43
C THR A 65 -14.98 11.51 7.23
N MET A 66 -15.57 10.62 8.02
CA MET A 66 -16.98 10.26 7.89
C MET A 66 -17.91 11.04 8.83
N THR A 67 -19.13 11.28 8.38
CA THR A 67 -20.25 11.82 9.18
C THR A 67 -21.50 10.97 9.01
N ASN A 68 -22.18 10.64 10.13
CA ASN A 68 -23.41 9.84 10.16
C ASN A 68 -23.29 8.44 9.52
N ALA A 69 -22.08 7.87 9.45
CA ALA A 69 -21.88 6.50 9.03
C ALA A 69 -22.54 5.52 10.02
N PRO A 70 -23.38 4.58 9.54
CA PRO A 70 -23.91 3.50 10.37
C PRO A 70 -22.81 2.66 11.03
N ALA A 71 -23.10 2.09 12.20
CA ALA A 71 -22.21 1.12 12.81
C ALA A 71 -22.02 -0.09 11.88
N GLY A 72 -20.78 -0.46 11.60
CA GLY A 72 -20.44 -1.56 10.70
C GLY A 72 -20.34 -1.20 9.23
N THR A 73 -20.39 0.09 8.87
CA THR A 73 -20.00 0.56 7.53
C THR A 73 -18.65 -0.02 7.13
N GLN A 74 -18.60 -0.62 5.94
CA GLN A 74 -17.37 -1.20 5.43
C GLN A 74 -16.44 -0.11 4.89
N GLU A 75 -15.13 -0.31 4.92
CA GLU A 75 -14.18 0.70 4.44
C GLU A 75 -14.40 1.05 2.95
N GLY A 76 -14.91 0.11 2.13
CA GLY A 76 -15.25 0.36 0.72
C GLY A 76 -16.47 1.27 0.52
N GLU A 77 -17.28 1.46 1.56
CA GLU A 77 -18.46 2.33 1.57
C GLU A 77 -18.17 3.68 2.22
N ALA A 78 -16.96 3.89 2.76
CA ALA A 78 -16.62 5.10 3.51
C ALA A 78 -16.82 6.39 2.70
N HIS A 79 -16.57 6.34 1.39
CA HIS A 79 -16.77 7.46 0.47
C HIS A 79 -18.22 7.98 0.44
N ILE A 80 -19.22 7.15 0.77
CA ILE A 80 -20.65 7.52 0.81
C ILE A 80 -20.93 8.49 1.97
N TYR A 81 -20.15 8.38 3.04
CA TYR A 81 -20.31 9.17 4.27
C TYR A 81 -19.24 10.25 4.42
N TYR A 82 -18.47 10.49 3.36
CA TYR A 82 -17.39 11.45 3.35
C TYR A 82 -17.88 12.88 3.65
N ASP A 83 -17.18 13.54 4.56
CA ASP A 83 -17.40 14.90 5.00
C ASP A 83 -16.13 15.71 4.71
N GLU A 84 -16.22 16.58 3.71
CA GLU A 84 -15.11 17.40 3.24
C GLU A 84 -14.56 18.35 4.33
N GLU A 85 -15.43 18.91 5.17
CA GLU A 85 -15.02 19.83 6.24
C GLU A 85 -14.21 19.07 7.29
N LYS A 86 -14.65 17.87 7.67
CA LYS A 86 -13.87 17.00 8.55
C LYS A 86 -12.57 16.56 7.91
N PHE A 87 -12.58 16.21 6.63
CA PHE A 87 -11.35 15.81 5.95
C PHE A 87 -10.31 16.93 5.96
N LYS A 88 -10.68 18.15 5.57
CA LYS A 88 -9.79 19.32 5.65
C LYS A 88 -9.24 19.53 7.06
N LYS A 89 -10.12 19.48 8.06
CA LYS A 89 -9.73 19.63 9.47
C LYS A 89 -8.69 18.58 9.90
N TYR A 90 -8.94 17.29 9.65
CA TYR A 90 -8.05 16.23 10.14
C TYR A 90 -6.87 15.94 9.22
N LEU A 91 -6.90 16.42 7.97
CA LEU A 91 -5.70 16.59 7.16
C LEU A 91 -4.71 17.48 7.91
N ASP A 92 -5.16 18.65 8.39
CA ASP A 92 -4.32 19.61 9.11
C ASP A 92 -3.97 19.15 10.54
N GLU A 93 -4.90 18.50 11.24
CA GLU A 93 -4.72 18.17 12.66
C GLU A 93 -4.08 16.79 12.91
N VAL A 94 -4.19 15.84 11.98
CA VAL A 94 -3.69 14.46 12.16
C VAL A 94 -2.67 14.08 11.10
N PHE A 95 -3.05 14.12 9.82
CA PHE A 95 -2.24 13.50 8.77
C PHE A 95 -0.99 14.34 8.42
N VAL A 96 -1.11 15.66 8.30
CA VAL A 96 0.03 16.56 8.06
C VAL A 96 1.02 16.54 9.23
N PRO A 97 0.61 16.68 10.51
CA PRO A 97 1.56 16.59 11.63
C PRO A 97 2.27 15.24 11.74
N MET A 98 1.60 14.14 11.38
CA MET A 98 2.25 12.82 11.32
C MET A 98 3.24 12.73 10.15
N ALA A 99 2.88 13.27 8.99
CA ALA A 99 3.79 13.35 7.85
C ALA A 99 5.03 14.20 8.17
N GLU A 100 4.87 15.32 8.86
CA GLU A 100 5.98 16.18 9.31
C GLU A 100 6.88 15.44 10.32
N PHE A 101 6.30 14.75 11.30
CA PHE A 101 7.05 13.92 12.24
C PHE A 101 7.88 12.85 11.52
N MET A 102 7.31 12.17 10.51
CA MET A 102 8.03 11.19 9.71
C MET A 102 9.20 11.83 8.94
N GLN A 103 8.98 12.99 8.35
CA GLN A 103 10.00 13.74 7.61
C GLN A 103 11.16 14.21 8.48
N GLU A 104 10.87 14.64 9.72
CA GLU A 104 11.91 14.99 10.71
C GLU A 104 12.83 13.80 11.05
N HIS A 105 12.34 12.57 10.86
CA HIS A 105 13.10 11.34 11.03
C HIS A 105 13.68 10.79 9.70
N GLY A 106 13.68 11.60 8.64
CA GLY A 106 14.25 11.26 7.34
C GLY A 106 13.39 10.35 6.46
N MET A 107 12.14 10.08 6.87
CA MET A 107 11.23 9.22 6.12
C MET A 107 10.43 10.00 5.08
N ARG A 108 10.30 9.43 3.89
CA ARG A 108 9.29 9.85 2.91
C ARG A 108 7.91 9.37 3.32
N VAL A 109 6.88 10.03 2.84
CA VAL A 109 5.48 9.74 3.17
C VAL A 109 4.73 9.43 1.89
N LEU A 110 4.15 8.24 1.81
CA LEU A 110 3.21 7.87 0.77
C LEU A 110 1.80 7.99 1.35
N MET A 111 1.07 9.05 0.99
CA MET A 111 -0.30 9.23 1.46
C MET A 111 -1.24 8.46 0.54
N ARG A 112 -2.14 7.67 1.13
CA ARG A 112 -3.25 7.01 0.43
C ARG A 112 -4.59 7.59 0.89
N PRO A 113 -5.65 7.57 0.07
CA PRO A 113 -6.90 8.25 0.37
C PRO A 113 -7.64 7.57 1.55
N PRO A 114 -8.63 8.25 2.15
CA PRO A 114 -9.49 7.62 3.14
C PRO A 114 -10.31 6.46 2.59
N GLY A 115 -10.32 5.36 3.34
CA GLY A 115 -11.06 4.13 3.03
C GLY A 115 -10.36 3.23 2.02
N VAL A 116 -11.12 2.27 1.49
CA VAL A 116 -10.69 1.41 0.37
C VAL A 116 -11.64 1.59 -0.82
N CYS A 117 -11.30 1.03 -1.98
CA CYS A 117 -12.16 1.15 -3.15
C CYS A 117 -13.44 0.32 -2.99
N PRO A 118 -14.57 0.81 -3.51
CA PRO A 118 -15.74 -0.03 -3.76
C PRO A 118 -15.38 -1.22 -4.67
N GLU A 119 -16.17 -2.30 -4.60
CA GLU A 119 -15.96 -3.48 -5.46
C GLU A 119 -16.06 -3.13 -6.95
N VAL A 120 -16.92 -2.17 -7.31
CA VAL A 120 -17.09 -1.69 -8.68
C VAL A 120 -17.02 -0.17 -8.67
N ILE A 121 -16.11 0.40 -9.46
CA ILE A 121 -16.00 1.84 -9.70
C ILE A 121 -16.33 2.15 -11.16
N ALA A 122 -16.71 3.39 -11.46
CA ALA A 122 -17.00 3.86 -12.80
C ALA A 122 -16.64 5.34 -12.98
N LEU A 123 -16.50 5.79 -14.22
CA LEU A 123 -16.45 7.23 -14.51
C LEU A 123 -17.74 7.90 -14.00
N HIS A 124 -17.60 9.04 -13.33
CA HIS A 124 -18.71 9.88 -12.85
C HIS A 124 -19.65 9.21 -11.84
N ASP A 125 -19.18 8.18 -11.13
CA ASP A 125 -19.87 7.69 -9.94
C ASP A 125 -19.49 8.50 -8.68
N SER A 126 -20.12 8.18 -7.56
CA SER A 126 -19.83 8.88 -6.29
C SER A 126 -18.39 8.68 -5.82
N TYR A 127 -17.73 7.58 -6.19
CA TYR A 127 -16.33 7.34 -5.82
C TYR A 127 -15.39 8.18 -6.68
N TYR A 128 -15.64 8.31 -7.98
CA TYR A 128 -14.93 9.20 -8.89
C TYR A 128 -14.94 10.65 -8.38
N ASP A 129 -16.13 11.19 -8.07
CA ASP A 129 -16.29 12.55 -7.57
C ASP A 129 -15.56 12.75 -6.23
N TYR A 130 -15.68 11.75 -5.34
CA TYR A 130 -14.95 11.71 -4.07
C TYR A 130 -13.43 11.76 -4.26
N MET A 131 -12.88 10.95 -5.17
CA MET A 131 -11.45 10.88 -5.43
C MET A 131 -10.91 12.19 -6.01
N LEU A 132 -11.64 12.81 -6.95
CA LEU A 132 -11.28 14.13 -7.48
C LEU A 132 -11.25 15.20 -6.37
N ASN A 133 -12.24 15.19 -5.47
CA ASN A 133 -12.30 16.12 -4.36
C ASN A 133 -11.12 15.95 -3.39
N VAL A 134 -10.90 14.74 -2.90
CA VAL A 134 -9.81 14.42 -1.95
C VAL A 134 -8.46 14.84 -2.53
N TRP A 135 -8.17 14.46 -3.77
CA TRP A 135 -6.87 14.75 -4.37
C TRP A 135 -6.68 16.22 -4.73
N THR A 136 -7.73 16.94 -5.10
CA THR A 136 -7.66 18.40 -5.29
C THR A 136 -7.30 19.09 -3.97
N ILE A 137 -7.91 18.70 -2.86
CA ILE A 137 -7.62 19.25 -1.53
C ILE A 137 -6.18 18.96 -1.12
N VAL A 138 -5.74 17.70 -1.22
CA VAL A 138 -4.37 17.29 -0.85
C VAL A 138 -3.33 17.96 -1.74
N ALA A 139 -3.56 18.03 -3.05
CA ALA A 139 -2.65 18.64 -4.02
C ALA A 139 -2.49 20.15 -3.84
N ASN A 140 -3.49 20.82 -3.25
CA ASN A 140 -3.43 22.25 -2.98
C ASN A 140 -2.97 22.59 -1.55
N HIS A 141 -2.78 21.59 -0.67
CA HIS A 141 -2.36 21.83 0.71
C HIS A 141 -0.91 22.34 0.78
N PRO A 142 -0.62 23.46 1.47
CA PRO A 142 0.68 24.15 1.41
C PRO A 142 1.87 23.32 1.92
N ASN A 143 1.67 22.42 2.88
CA ASN A 143 2.74 21.57 3.41
C ASN A 143 2.97 20.27 2.61
N LEU A 144 2.06 19.94 1.68
CA LEU A 144 2.09 18.69 0.91
C LEU A 144 2.45 18.93 -0.55
N LYS A 145 1.88 19.99 -1.14
CA LYS A 145 2.12 20.42 -2.51
C LYS A 145 3.60 20.69 -2.76
N ASN A 146 4.16 19.98 -3.74
CA ASN A 146 5.56 20.03 -4.13
C ASN A 146 6.55 19.70 -3.01
N ASN A 147 6.09 19.09 -1.90
CA ASN A 147 6.98 18.63 -0.86
C ASN A 147 7.76 17.39 -1.37
N PRO A 148 9.11 17.46 -1.47
CA PRO A 148 9.91 16.38 -2.06
C PRO A 148 9.90 15.09 -1.24
N MET A 149 9.43 15.13 0.00
CA MET A 149 9.30 13.97 0.87
C MET A 149 7.90 13.35 0.85
N VAL A 150 6.94 13.92 0.10
CA VAL A 150 5.55 13.44 0.07
C VAL A 150 5.20 12.92 -1.33
N MET A 151 4.56 11.76 -1.37
CA MET A 151 4.09 11.06 -2.56
C MET A 151 2.62 10.66 -2.37
N PHE A 152 1.88 10.46 -3.46
CA PHE A 152 0.44 10.18 -3.44
C PHE A 152 0.13 8.84 -4.11
N GLU A 153 -0.48 7.92 -3.39
CA GLU A 153 -1.04 6.67 -3.94
C GLU A 153 -2.52 6.90 -4.24
N LEU A 154 -2.90 6.95 -5.52
CA LEU A 154 -4.19 7.54 -5.89
C LEU A 154 -5.41 6.78 -5.37
N ALA A 155 -5.35 5.45 -5.23
CA ALA A 155 -6.38 4.66 -4.57
C ALA A 155 -5.79 3.39 -3.99
N ASN A 156 -6.47 2.78 -3.01
CA ASN A 156 -6.02 1.55 -2.37
C ASN A 156 -6.16 0.35 -3.32
N GLU A 157 -7.36 -0.18 -3.55
CA GLU A 157 -7.51 -1.47 -4.26
C GLU A 157 -8.69 -1.47 -5.23
N PRO A 158 -8.56 -0.84 -6.41
CA PRO A 158 -9.56 -1.02 -7.46
C PRO A 158 -9.75 -2.51 -7.76
N VAL A 159 -10.99 -2.99 -7.70
CA VAL A 159 -11.31 -4.41 -7.93
C VAL A 159 -11.83 -4.60 -9.34
N LYS A 160 -13.01 -4.04 -9.64
CA LYS A 160 -13.64 -4.05 -10.96
C LYS A 160 -13.98 -2.62 -11.39
N PHE A 161 -14.08 -2.45 -12.70
CA PHE A 161 -14.53 -1.24 -13.33
C PHE A 161 -15.82 -1.51 -14.13
N LYS A 162 -16.76 -0.57 -14.11
CA LYS A 162 -17.96 -0.58 -14.95
C LYS A 162 -17.80 0.45 -16.06
N ALA A 163 -17.67 -0.02 -17.29
CA ALA A 163 -17.60 0.83 -18.47
C ALA A 163 -18.99 1.38 -18.86
N SER A 164 -18.99 2.45 -19.66
CA SER A 164 -20.18 3.14 -20.16
C SER A 164 -21.12 2.27 -21.00
N ASP A 165 -20.58 1.23 -21.65
CA ASP A 165 -21.37 0.21 -22.38
C ASP A 165 -22.04 -0.83 -21.46
N GLY A 166 -21.83 -0.74 -20.15
CA GLY A 166 -22.38 -1.61 -19.13
C GLY A 166 -21.52 -2.82 -18.76
N THR A 167 -20.38 -3.04 -19.44
CA THR A 167 -19.43 -4.11 -19.12
C THR A 167 -18.82 -3.90 -17.74
N VAL A 168 -18.76 -4.96 -16.93
CA VAL A 168 -18.14 -4.95 -15.60
C VAL A 168 -17.06 -6.01 -15.54
N GLY A 169 -15.85 -5.63 -15.13
CA GLY A 169 -14.71 -6.54 -15.02
C GLY A 169 -13.45 -5.83 -14.55
N ALA A 170 -12.35 -6.57 -14.43
CA ALA A 170 -11.05 -5.96 -14.07
C ALA A 170 -10.40 -5.26 -15.28
N SER A 171 -10.43 -5.88 -16.46
CA SER A 171 -9.79 -5.35 -17.66
C SER A 171 -10.49 -5.85 -18.94
N GLY A 172 -10.12 -5.27 -20.09
CA GLY A 172 -10.57 -5.66 -21.42
C GLY A 172 -11.67 -4.79 -22.03
N GLY A 173 -11.65 -4.65 -23.36
CA GLY A 173 -12.68 -3.92 -24.10
C GLY A 173 -12.72 -2.43 -23.75
N SER A 174 -13.92 -1.92 -23.45
CA SER A 174 -14.18 -0.53 -23.05
C SER A 174 -13.59 -0.18 -21.68
N ILE A 175 -13.47 -1.16 -20.77
CA ILE A 175 -12.87 -0.98 -19.44
C ILE A 175 -11.46 -0.41 -19.54
N ASP A 176 -10.64 -0.93 -20.46
CA ASP A 176 -9.22 -0.53 -20.53
C ASP A 176 -9.04 0.98 -20.73
N LYS A 177 -9.86 1.58 -21.59
CA LYS A 177 -9.79 3.01 -21.91
C LYS A 177 -10.40 3.84 -20.80
N GLU A 178 -11.55 3.44 -20.28
CA GLU A 178 -12.30 4.23 -19.30
C GLU A 178 -11.68 4.18 -17.90
N LEU A 179 -11.09 3.06 -17.50
CA LEU A 179 -10.26 2.96 -16.29
C LEU A 179 -9.06 3.91 -16.38
N SER A 180 -8.40 3.94 -17.55
CA SER A 180 -7.27 4.83 -17.77
C SER A 180 -7.70 6.30 -17.73
N GLN A 181 -8.88 6.63 -18.28
CA GLN A 181 -9.45 7.97 -18.16
C GLN A 181 -9.77 8.35 -16.72
N PHE A 182 -10.35 7.42 -15.93
CA PHE A 182 -10.68 7.66 -14.51
C PHE A 182 -9.45 8.15 -13.74
N PHE A 183 -8.32 7.46 -13.88
CA PHE A 183 -7.09 7.86 -13.19
C PHE A 183 -6.37 9.02 -13.85
N GLN A 184 -6.48 9.20 -15.17
CA GLN A 184 -5.95 10.39 -15.84
C GLN A 184 -6.64 11.66 -15.33
N ASP A 185 -7.96 11.63 -15.12
CA ASP A 185 -8.70 12.80 -14.62
C ASP A 185 -8.22 13.20 -13.21
N ILE A 186 -7.89 12.22 -12.37
CA ILE A 186 -7.32 12.46 -11.04
C ILE A 186 -5.90 13.05 -11.16
N VAL A 187 -5.07 12.50 -12.04
CA VAL A 187 -3.73 13.06 -12.32
C VAL A 187 -3.85 14.50 -12.79
N ASP A 188 -4.74 14.77 -13.74
CA ASP A 188 -4.94 16.10 -14.30
C ASP A 188 -5.47 17.08 -13.24
N ALA A 189 -6.40 16.65 -12.37
CA ALA A 189 -6.87 17.46 -11.24
C ALA A 189 -5.72 17.87 -10.31
N ILE A 190 -4.84 16.93 -9.94
CA ILE A 190 -3.66 17.22 -9.13
C ILE A 190 -2.71 18.20 -9.84
N ARG A 191 -2.44 17.96 -11.13
CA ARG A 191 -1.51 18.78 -11.92
C ARG A 191 -2.08 20.19 -12.19
N ASN A 192 -3.39 20.34 -12.32
CA ASN A 192 -4.07 21.64 -12.46
C ASN A 192 -3.91 22.52 -11.22
N GLU A 193 -3.77 21.93 -10.04
CA GLU A 193 -3.39 22.67 -8.83
C GLU A 193 -1.91 23.12 -8.87
N GLY A 194 -1.10 22.74 -9.86
CA GLY A 194 0.34 23.04 -9.90
C GLY A 194 1.16 22.17 -8.96
N CYS A 195 0.63 21.01 -8.59
CA CYS A 195 1.27 20.02 -7.74
C CYS A 195 2.07 19.03 -8.60
N ASN A 196 3.37 18.87 -8.30
CA ASN A 196 4.31 18.04 -9.04
C ASN A 196 4.87 16.86 -8.21
N ASN A 197 4.20 16.50 -7.11
CA ASN A 197 4.55 15.31 -6.32
C ASN A 197 4.47 14.03 -7.18
N ILE A 198 5.20 13.00 -6.75
CA ILE A 198 5.14 11.67 -7.36
C ILE A 198 3.76 11.05 -7.12
N LEU A 199 3.13 10.58 -8.19
CA LEU A 199 1.83 9.91 -8.17
C LEU A 199 2.04 8.42 -8.45
N TRP A 200 1.45 7.58 -7.61
CA TRP A 200 1.46 6.14 -7.74
C TRP A 200 0.06 5.67 -8.15
N ILE A 201 -0.05 5.24 -9.40
CA ILE A 201 -1.33 4.87 -10.02
C ILE A 201 -1.64 3.39 -9.69
N PRO A 202 -2.83 3.08 -9.16
CA PRO A 202 -3.21 1.71 -8.86
C PRO A 202 -3.71 0.97 -10.11
N GLY A 203 -3.59 -0.37 -10.11
CA GLY A 203 -4.23 -1.27 -11.06
C GLY A 203 -5.52 -1.87 -10.53
N THR A 204 -6.25 -2.60 -11.37
CA THR A 204 -7.44 -3.38 -10.98
C THR A 204 -7.06 -4.71 -10.33
N SER A 205 -8.06 -5.51 -9.95
CA SER A 205 -7.88 -6.79 -9.27
C SER A 205 -7.06 -6.65 -7.99
N TRP A 206 -7.43 -5.72 -7.10
CA TRP A 206 -6.69 -5.42 -5.87
C TRP A 206 -5.22 -5.06 -6.17
N GLN A 207 -5.02 -4.15 -7.13
CA GLN A 207 -3.70 -3.71 -7.60
C GLN A 207 -2.79 -4.81 -8.17
N GLN A 208 -3.39 -5.80 -8.84
CA GLN A 208 -2.63 -6.87 -9.47
C GLN A 208 -2.57 -6.79 -11.00
N ASP A 209 -3.50 -6.08 -11.64
CA ASP A 209 -3.61 -6.01 -13.10
C ASP A 209 -3.41 -4.57 -13.62
N TYR A 210 -2.44 -4.42 -14.53
CA TYR A 210 -2.07 -3.14 -15.15
C TYR A 210 -2.20 -3.17 -16.69
N HIS A 211 -2.76 -4.24 -17.27
CA HIS A 211 -2.80 -4.41 -18.73
C HIS A 211 -3.54 -3.27 -19.45
N SER A 212 -4.53 -2.65 -18.78
CA SER A 212 -5.23 -1.47 -19.32
C SER A 212 -4.25 -0.32 -19.63
N TYR A 213 -3.25 -0.09 -18.78
CA TYR A 213 -2.24 0.95 -18.98
C TYR A 213 -1.20 0.62 -20.06
N GLN A 214 -1.06 -0.66 -20.42
CA GLN A 214 -0.23 -1.02 -21.59
C GLN A 214 -0.84 -0.48 -22.88
N LYS A 215 -2.18 -0.51 -22.98
CA LYS A 215 -2.93 -0.04 -24.16
C LYS A 215 -3.21 1.47 -24.09
N TYR A 216 -3.53 1.97 -22.91
CA TYR A 216 -3.89 3.36 -22.64
C TYR A 216 -3.06 3.89 -21.47
N PRO A 217 -1.77 4.19 -21.68
CA PRO A 217 -0.90 4.64 -20.60
C PRO A 217 -1.36 5.98 -20.02
N ILE A 218 -1.25 6.12 -18.70
CA ILE A 218 -1.39 7.41 -18.03
C ILE A 218 -0.29 8.36 -18.52
N GLN A 219 -0.66 9.59 -18.86
CA GLN A 219 0.21 10.64 -19.37
C GLN A 219 0.59 11.62 -18.25
N GLY A 220 1.80 12.16 -18.34
CA GLY A 220 2.32 13.17 -17.42
C GLY A 220 3.72 12.84 -16.90
N GLU A 221 4.19 13.67 -15.96
CA GLU A 221 5.49 13.52 -15.30
C GLU A 221 5.33 13.06 -13.84
N ASN A 222 6.39 12.51 -13.26
CA ASN A 222 6.43 12.01 -11.88
C ASN A 222 5.34 10.99 -11.58
N ILE A 223 5.23 9.98 -12.46
CA ILE A 223 4.25 8.89 -12.37
C ILE A 223 4.97 7.56 -12.16
N GLY A 224 4.50 6.79 -11.18
CA GLY A 224 4.81 5.39 -10.94
C GLY A 224 3.53 4.58 -10.74
N TYR A 225 3.64 3.29 -10.45
CA TYR A 225 2.48 2.44 -10.18
C TYR A 225 2.59 1.77 -8.81
N ALA A 226 1.52 1.84 -8.01
CA ALA A 226 1.42 1.15 -6.73
C ALA A 226 0.84 -0.24 -6.97
N VAL A 227 1.44 -1.29 -6.39
CA VAL A 227 1.14 -2.71 -6.61
C VAL A 227 0.94 -3.42 -5.27
N HIS A 228 0.02 -4.38 -5.20
CA HIS A 228 -0.04 -5.31 -4.07
C HIS A 228 0.52 -6.68 -4.49
N CYS A 229 1.17 -7.36 -3.55
CA CYS A 229 1.77 -8.66 -3.82
C CYS A 229 1.77 -9.56 -2.58
N TYR A 230 0.83 -10.50 -2.54
CA TYR A 230 0.72 -11.48 -1.46
C TYR A 230 1.07 -12.90 -1.92
N PRO A 231 1.37 -13.82 -0.98
CA PRO A 231 1.55 -15.22 -1.30
C PRO A 231 0.39 -15.83 -2.10
N GLY A 232 0.73 -16.56 -3.16
CA GLY A 232 -0.22 -17.20 -4.08
C GLY A 232 -0.55 -16.32 -5.28
N TRP A 233 -0.22 -15.03 -5.22
CA TRP A 233 -0.37 -14.11 -6.34
C TRP A 233 0.78 -14.30 -7.32
N TYR A 234 0.52 -13.99 -8.60
CA TYR A 234 1.49 -14.16 -9.69
C TYR A 234 2.11 -15.57 -9.72
N GLY A 235 1.38 -16.62 -9.32
CA GLY A 235 1.93 -17.98 -9.25
C GLY A 235 3.00 -18.19 -8.17
N SER A 236 3.08 -17.33 -7.15
CA SER A 236 4.00 -17.51 -6.02
C SER A 236 3.55 -18.62 -5.06
N ASP A 237 4.47 -19.09 -4.21
CA ASP A 237 4.17 -20.16 -3.24
C ASP A 237 3.28 -19.64 -2.11
N CYS A 238 2.23 -20.38 -1.77
CA CYS A 238 1.36 -20.09 -0.64
C CYS A 238 0.88 -21.35 0.08
N TYR A 239 0.57 -21.17 1.34
CA TYR A 239 -0.04 -22.17 2.20
C TYR A 239 -1.56 -22.19 2.10
N GLN A 240 -2.14 -21.00 1.95
CA GLN A 240 -3.56 -20.76 1.77
C GLN A 240 -3.68 -19.54 0.87
N GLN A 241 -4.66 -19.59 -0.03
CA GLN A 241 -5.01 -18.48 -0.88
C GLN A 241 -5.56 -17.31 -0.05
N THR A 242 -5.17 -16.07 -0.37
CA THR A 242 -5.95 -14.92 0.09
C THR A 242 -7.30 -14.90 -0.63
N GLY A 243 -8.32 -14.24 -0.08
CA GLY A 243 -9.63 -14.14 -0.75
C GLY A 243 -9.62 -13.34 -2.05
N GLU A 244 -8.50 -12.73 -2.40
CA GLU A 244 -8.36 -11.62 -3.36
C GLU A 244 -7.40 -12.02 -4.49
N ILE A 245 -7.83 -12.89 -5.40
CA ILE A 245 -7.02 -13.28 -6.55
C ILE A 245 -7.86 -13.15 -7.83
N ALA A 246 -7.33 -12.47 -8.84
CA ALA A 246 -7.93 -12.43 -10.17
C ALA A 246 -8.03 -13.85 -10.75
N PRO A 247 -9.16 -14.27 -11.35
CA PRO A 247 -9.37 -15.65 -11.80
C PRO A 247 -8.29 -16.22 -12.73
N ASP A 248 -7.59 -15.37 -13.46
CA ASP A 248 -6.54 -15.69 -14.43
C ASP A 248 -5.12 -15.71 -13.85
N MET A 249 -4.93 -15.27 -12.60
CA MET A 249 -3.63 -15.22 -11.93
C MET A 249 -3.41 -16.35 -10.93
N TRP A 250 -4.42 -17.17 -10.67
CA TRP A 250 -4.24 -18.39 -9.89
C TRP A 250 -3.63 -19.51 -10.74
N ARG A 251 -2.45 -20.01 -10.33
CA ARG A 251 -1.78 -21.15 -10.98
C ARG A 251 -1.39 -22.30 -10.06
N GLY A 252 -1.93 -22.33 -8.83
CA GLY A 252 -1.62 -23.37 -7.84
C GLY A 252 -0.59 -22.92 -6.79
N SER A 253 -0.60 -23.58 -5.63
CA SER A 253 0.20 -23.24 -4.44
C SER A 253 1.69 -23.66 -4.50
N ALA A 254 2.26 -23.80 -5.70
CA ALA A 254 3.57 -24.42 -5.89
C ALA A 254 4.35 -23.89 -7.11
N GLY A 255 4.15 -22.63 -7.52
CA GLY A 255 4.81 -22.10 -8.72
C GLY A 255 6.30 -21.77 -8.52
N GLY A 256 6.78 -21.68 -7.27
CA GLY A 256 8.16 -21.37 -6.93
C GLY A 256 8.69 -20.11 -7.63
N TYR A 257 10.02 -19.96 -7.69
CA TYR A 257 10.64 -18.80 -8.33
C TYR A 257 10.21 -18.59 -9.79
N LYS A 258 10.22 -19.64 -10.61
CA LYS A 258 9.99 -19.53 -12.07
C LYS A 258 8.56 -19.14 -12.41
N GLY A 259 7.58 -19.71 -11.70
CA GLY A 259 6.18 -19.33 -11.84
C GLY A 259 5.99 -17.88 -11.41
N PHE A 260 6.51 -17.53 -10.23
CA PHE A 260 6.43 -16.19 -9.67
C PHE A 260 7.00 -15.13 -10.61
N LYS A 261 8.26 -15.29 -11.03
CA LYS A 261 8.93 -14.33 -11.94
C LYS A 261 8.18 -14.18 -13.25
N LYS A 262 7.73 -15.29 -13.86
CA LYS A 262 7.04 -15.25 -15.16
C LYS A 262 5.76 -14.42 -15.09
N ASP A 263 4.92 -14.66 -14.08
CA ASP A 263 3.63 -13.98 -14.01
C ASP A 263 3.76 -12.56 -13.46
N TRP A 264 4.73 -12.30 -12.57
CA TRP A 264 5.14 -10.93 -12.22
C TRP A 264 5.56 -10.15 -13.48
N ASP A 265 6.36 -10.75 -14.35
CA ASP A 265 6.79 -10.08 -15.59
C ASP A 265 5.62 -9.82 -16.54
N ASN A 266 4.68 -10.76 -16.64
CA ASN A 266 3.52 -10.62 -17.52
C ASN A 266 2.54 -9.55 -17.02
N SER A 267 2.35 -9.41 -15.71
CA SER A 267 1.37 -8.49 -15.14
C SER A 267 1.95 -7.12 -14.80
N ILE A 268 3.23 -7.06 -14.41
CA ILE A 268 3.87 -5.86 -13.85
C ILE A 268 5.05 -5.40 -14.71
N THR A 269 6.11 -6.21 -14.85
CA THR A 269 7.38 -5.74 -15.44
C THR A 269 7.20 -5.26 -16.89
N ASN A 270 6.67 -6.14 -17.74
CA ASN A 270 6.51 -5.89 -19.18
C ASN A 270 5.33 -4.95 -19.50
N VAL A 271 4.57 -4.56 -18.47
CA VAL A 271 3.34 -3.77 -18.60
C VAL A 271 3.62 -2.33 -18.19
N VAL A 272 4.19 -2.14 -17.00
CA VAL A 272 4.40 -0.82 -16.37
C VAL A 272 5.82 -0.59 -15.84
N ALA A 273 6.53 -1.61 -15.33
CA ALA A 273 7.82 -1.38 -14.64
C ALA A 273 8.98 -1.01 -15.57
N ASP A 274 8.98 -1.47 -16.83
CA ASP A 274 10.01 -1.10 -17.81
C ASP A 274 9.99 0.40 -18.14
N LYS A 275 8.87 1.09 -17.87
CA LYS A 275 8.65 2.50 -18.24
C LYS A 275 8.69 3.42 -17.02
N ASN A 276 8.16 2.95 -15.88
CA ASN A 276 7.92 3.74 -14.69
C ASN A 276 8.33 2.97 -13.41
N PRO A 277 8.73 3.64 -12.33
CA PRO A 277 9.00 2.98 -11.07
C PRO A 277 7.74 2.31 -10.51
N ILE A 278 7.95 1.23 -9.74
CA ILE A 278 6.90 0.51 -9.02
C ILE A 278 7.11 0.67 -7.52
N ILE A 279 6.01 0.70 -6.77
CA ILE A 279 6.03 0.56 -5.32
C ILE A 279 5.06 -0.55 -4.88
N VAL A 280 5.57 -1.57 -4.22
CA VAL A 280 4.71 -2.60 -3.62
C VAL A 280 4.21 -2.10 -2.26
N THR A 281 2.95 -1.70 -2.22
CA THR A 281 2.33 -0.99 -1.10
C THR A 281 1.69 -1.90 -0.06
N GLU A 282 1.55 -3.18 -0.38
CA GLU A 282 1.15 -4.22 0.56
C GLU A 282 1.79 -5.57 0.21
N MET A 283 2.51 -6.12 1.20
CA MET A 283 3.15 -7.43 1.13
C MET A 283 3.53 -7.88 2.54
N ASP A 284 3.07 -9.07 2.93
CA ASP A 284 3.49 -9.74 4.14
C ASP A 284 3.41 -11.28 3.98
N TRP A 285 4.00 -12.00 4.92
CA TRP A 285 3.84 -13.45 4.99
C TRP A 285 4.14 -14.00 6.38
N CYS A 286 3.44 -15.06 6.76
CA CYS A 286 3.87 -15.94 7.83
C CYS A 286 3.36 -17.37 7.65
N SER A 287 3.98 -18.28 8.38
CA SER A 287 3.55 -19.67 8.45
C SER A 287 2.16 -19.81 9.07
N LYS A 288 1.40 -20.85 8.68
CA LYS A 288 0.06 -21.14 9.20
C LYS A 288 -0.01 -21.21 10.74
N LYS A 289 1.11 -21.51 11.42
CA LYS A 289 1.20 -21.53 12.89
C LYS A 289 0.94 -20.16 13.54
N PHE A 290 1.08 -19.06 12.79
CA PHE A 290 0.79 -17.70 13.23
C PHE A 290 -0.45 -17.11 12.55
N LYS A 291 -1.47 -17.94 12.31
CA LYS A 291 -2.72 -17.54 11.67
C LYS A 291 -3.27 -16.22 12.23
N GLY A 292 -3.58 -15.27 11.34
CA GLY A 292 -4.15 -13.97 11.69
C GLY A 292 -3.12 -12.90 12.05
N ARG A 293 -1.82 -13.21 12.02
CA ARG A 293 -0.74 -12.22 12.24
C ARG A 293 -0.37 -11.44 10.97
N THR A 294 -0.59 -12.04 9.81
CA THR A 294 -0.38 -11.45 8.48
C THR A 294 -1.55 -11.80 7.57
N TRP A 295 -1.71 -11.07 6.47
CA TRP A 295 -2.67 -11.40 5.43
C TRP A 295 -2.21 -12.60 4.60
N GLY A 296 -0.95 -12.56 4.17
CA GLY A 296 -0.27 -13.59 3.41
C GLY A 296 0.07 -14.82 4.25
N SER A 297 -0.14 -16.01 3.69
CA SER A 297 0.26 -17.28 4.32
C SER A 297 1.28 -18.02 3.46
N SER A 298 2.54 -18.04 3.91
CA SER A 298 3.65 -18.75 3.24
C SER A 298 4.88 -18.81 4.16
N VAL A 299 6.07 -19.01 3.59
CA VAL A 299 7.36 -19.04 4.27
C VAL A 299 8.37 -18.15 3.56
N THR A 300 9.47 -17.83 4.23
CA THR A 300 10.59 -17.10 3.63
C THR A 300 11.26 -17.98 2.56
N GLY A 301 11.61 -19.21 2.92
CA GLY A 301 12.20 -20.19 2.02
C GLY A 301 13.56 -19.78 1.44
N THR A 302 13.82 -20.13 0.19
CA THR A 302 15.13 -19.97 -0.46
C THR A 302 15.00 -19.28 -1.80
N ALA A 303 15.82 -18.25 -2.03
CA ALA A 303 15.84 -17.49 -3.27
C ALA A 303 16.13 -18.40 -4.49
N GLY A 304 15.26 -18.35 -5.50
CA GLY A 304 15.34 -19.24 -6.67
C GLY A 304 14.71 -20.63 -6.45
N GLY A 305 14.21 -20.91 -5.25
CA GLY A 305 13.67 -22.20 -4.82
C GLY A 305 12.20 -22.11 -4.38
N LYS A 306 11.89 -22.75 -3.24
CA LYS A 306 10.57 -22.71 -2.59
C LYS A 306 10.48 -21.55 -1.61
N GLY A 307 9.26 -21.06 -1.38
CA GLY A 307 8.94 -19.99 -0.44
C GLY A 307 8.56 -18.70 -1.15
N PHE A 308 7.75 -17.88 -0.49
CA PHE A 308 7.35 -16.59 -1.02
C PHE A 308 8.43 -15.54 -0.78
N GLY A 309 8.85 -15.34 0.47
CA GLY A 309 9.64 -14.16 0.87
C GLY A 309 10.97 -14.02 0.13
N ALA A 310 11.79 -15.07 0.11
CA ALA A 310 13.11 -15.02 -0.55
C ALA A 310 12.99 -14.91 -2.07
N ASN A 311 11.91 -15.44 -2.66
CA ASN A 311 11.63 -15.28 -4.07
C ASN A 311 11.10 -13.88 -4.39
N PHE A 312 10.21 -13.32 -3.56
CA PHE A 312 9.76 -11.93 -3.67
C PHE A 312 10.96 -10.98 -3.70
N ARG A 313 11.83 -11.05 -2.68
CA ARG A 313 13.04 -10.23 -2.60
C ARG A 313 13.89 -10.36 -3.88
N LYS A 314 14.18 -11.60 -4.29
CA LYS A 314 14.96 -11.88 -5.49
C LYS A 314 14.35 -11.25 -6.75
N ILE A 315 13.03 -11.29 -6.91
CA ILE A 315 12.33 -10.70 -8.07
C ILE A 315 12.41 -9.17 -8.01
N MET A 316 12.20 -8.55 -6.84
CA MET A 316 12.31 -7.09 -6.70
C MET A 316 13.73 -6.63 -7.04
N ASP A 317 14.74 -7.31 -6.52
CA ASP A 317 16.16 -7.02 -6.77
C ASP A 317 16.53 -7.17 -8.26
N GLU A 318 16.05 -8.23 -8.93
CA GLU A 318 16.28 -8.45 -10.36
C GLU A 318 15.51 -7.46 -11.25
N THR A 319 14.34 -6.99 -10.80
CA THR A 319 13.56 -5.96 -11.51
C THR A 319 14.20 -4.58 -11.34
N GLY A 320 14.82 -4.31 -10.19
CA GLY A 320 15.75 -3.21 -9.97
C GLY A 320 15.14 -1.83 -9.72
N ASN A 321 13.91 -1.55 -10.16
CA ASN A 321 13.20 -0.28 -9.95
C ASN A 321 11.87 -0.47 -9.21
N VAL A 322 11.94 -1.21 -8.10
CA VAL A 322 10.77 -1.59 -7.30
C VAL A 322 11.03 -1.25 -5.84
N SER A 323 10.36 -0.20 -5.37
CA SER A 323 10.21 0.08 -3.95
C SER A 323 9.22 -0.90 -3.33
N TRP A 324 9.31 -1.17 -2.03
CA TRP A 324 8.32 -2.02 -1.36
C TRP A 324 8.28 -1.84 0.16
N LEU A 325 7.12 -2.06 0.77
CA LEU A 325 6.96 -2.09 2.23
C LEU A 325 6.63 -3.48 2.75
N THR A 326 6.88 -3.68 4.04
CA THR A 326 6.26 -4.79 4.78
C THR A 326 4.93 -4.35 5.39
N PHE A 327 3.87 -5.08 5.09
CA PHE A 327 2.52 -4.81 5.60
C PHE A 327 2.26 -5.52 6.94
N VAL A 328 3.26 -5.49 7.80
CA VAL A 328 3.16 -5.96 9.18
C VAL A 328 2.65 -4.83 10.06
N TRP A 329 1.84 -5.18 11.06
CA TRP A 329 1.33 -4.23 12.02
C TRP A 329 2.45 -3.40 12.69
N ASP A 330 2.27 -2.09 12.75
CA ASP A 330 3.27 -1.18 13.31
C ASP A 330 3.57 -1.43 14.80
N TYR A 331 2.60 -1.96 15.56
CA TYR A 331 2.81 -2.39 16.94
C TYR A 331 3.72 -3.62 17.06
N ASP A 332 3.75 -4.49 16.05
CA ASP A 332 4.65 -5.64 15.99
C ASP A 332 6.06 -5.21 15.64
N LEU A 333 6.21 -4.29 14.68
CA LEU A 333 7.49 -3.65 14.36
C LEU A 333 8.07 -2.92 15.59
N ALA A 334 7.22 -2.21 16.33
CA ALA A 334 7.60 -1.52 17.57
C ALA A 334 7.93 -2.48 18.74
N ALA A 335 7.47 -3.74 18.69
CA ALA A 335 7.75 -4.76 19.70
C ALA A 335 8.95 -5.66 19.35
N PHE A 336 9.45 -5.58 18.11
CA PHE A 336 10.64 -6.31 17.66
C PHE A 336 11.88 -5.86 18.43
N ASN A 337 12.76 -6.79 18.79
CA ASN A 337 14.04 -6.49 19.44
C ASN A 337 15.16 -7.28 18.73
N PRO A 338 16.06 -6.61 17.99
CA PRO A 338 17.08 -7.29 17.17
C PRO A 338 18.08 -8.11 18.00
N LYS A 339 18.14 -7.91 19.33
CA LYS A 339 19.02 -8.66 20.23
C LYS A 339 18.43 -10.00 20.69
N ARG A 340 17.15 -10.27 20.41
CA ARG A 340 16.53 -11.53 20.81
C ARG A 340 16.95 -12.65 19.85
N ALA A 341 17.18 -13.83 20.42
CA ALA A 341 17.52 -15.02 19.63
C ALA A 341 16.37 -15.44 18.72
N ILE A 342 16.74 -16.08 17.60
CA ILE A 342 15.83 -16.77 16.68
C ILE A 342 14.94 -17.73 17.47
N ASN A 343 13.64 -17.73 17.17
CA ASN A 343 12.66 -18.61 17.79
C ASN A 343 11.52 -18.92 16.83
N GLU A 344 11.52 -20.15 16.31
CA GLU A 344 10.51 -20.65 15.38
C GLU A 344 9.08 -20.67 15.95
N ASN A 345 8.91 -20.57 17.27
CA ASN A 345 7.60 -20.51 17.92
C ASN A 345 7.14 -19.08 18.23
N ASN A 346 7.86 -18.06 17.77
CA ASN A 346 7.48 -16.67 17.94
C ASN A 346 7.44 -15.94 16.59
N PHE A 347 6.28 -15.37 16.24
CA PHE A 347 6.06 -14.66 14.98
C PHE A 347 7.14 -13.64 14.63
N LEU A 348 7.59 -12.85 15.61
CA LEU A 348 8.58 -11.78 15.38
C LEU A 348 10.00 -12.31 15.15
N TYR A 349 10.28 -13.55 15.53
CA TYR A 349 11.64 -14.13 15.54
C TYR A 349 11.74 -15.48 14.82
N ASP A 350 10.68 -15.87 14.10
CA ASP A 350 10.65 -17.05 13.24
C ASP A 350 11.31 -16.69 11.89
N PRO A 351 12.35 -17.41 11.44
CA PRO A 351 13.03 -17.10 10.18
C PRO A 351 12.12 -17.26 8.95
N GLU A 352 11.03 -18.03 9.09
CA GLU A 352 10.05 -18.23 8.03
C GLU A 352 8.88 -17.23 8.04
N SER A 353 8.83 -16.33 9.02
CA SER A 353 7.85 -15.24 9.07
C SER A 353 8.51 -13.94 8.63
N GLY A 354 7.80 -13.07 7.92
CA GLY A 354 8.43 -11.94 7.22
C GLY A 354 9.14 -10.90 8.09
N VAL A 355 8.78 -10.77 9.37
CA VAL A 355 9.34 -9.73 10.26
C VAL A 355 10.86 -9.82 10.39
N LEU A 356 11.39 -10.97 10.81
CA LEU A 356 12.82 -11.16 11.04
C LEU A 356 13.67 -11.02 9.76
N PRO A 357 13.38 -11.70 8.64
CA PRO A 357 14.15 -11.55 7.41
C PRO A 357 14.05 -10.14 6.84
N VAL A 358 12.87 -9.50 6.83
CA VAL A 358 12.73 -8.13 6.32
C VAL A 358 13.58 -7.15 7.12
N TYR A 359 13.63 -7.27 8.46
CA TYR A 359 14.51 -6.44 9.28
C TYR A 359 15.96 -6.47 8.79
N TRP A 360 16.50 -7.68 8.55
CA TRP A 360 17.87 -7.84 8.09
C TRP A 360 18.05 -7.40 6.64
N TRP A 361 17.09 -7.65 5.76
CA TRP A 361 17.15 -7.22 4.36
C TRP A 361 17.12 -5.70 4.23
N TYR A 362 16.28 -5.02 5.01
CA TYR A 362 16.25 -3.56 5.09
C TYR A 362 17.58 -2.99 5.55
N LYS A 363 18.21 -3.64 6.53
CA LYS A 363 19.56 -3.27 6.94
C LYS A 363 20.59 -3.47 5.83
N GLU A 364 20.51 -4.58 5.08
CA GLU A 364 21.39 -4.83 3.92
C GLU A 364 21.22 -3.76 2.84
N TYR A 365 19.99 -3.35 2.51
CA TYR A 365 19.75 -2.27 1.55
C TYR A 365 20.31 -0.94 2.04
N TRP A 366 20.07 -0.61 3.31
CA TRP A 366 20.54 0.63 3.94
C TRP A 366 22.07 0.72 3.95
N ASP A 367 22.74 -0.36 4.35
CA ASP A 367 24.20 -0.42 4.41
C ASP A 367 24.85 -0.43 3.00
N ALA A 368 24.06 -0.72 1.95
CA ALA A 368 24.48 -0.68 0.54
C ALA A 368 24.17 0.65 -0.17
N MET A 369 23.51 1.61 0.49
CA MET A 369 23.27 2.93 -0.09
C MET A 369 24.61 3.67 -0.30
N PRO A 370 24.80 4.34 -1.46
CA PRO A 370 26.06 4.95 -1.83
C PRO A 370 26.47 6.16 -0.98
#